data_AF-A0A8E2JGK3-F1
#
_entry.id   AF-A0A8E2JGK3-F1
#
_cell.length_a   1.000
_cell.length_b   1.000
_cell.length_c   1.000
_cell.angle_alpha   90.00
_cell.angle_beta   90.00
_cell.angle_gamma   90.00
#
_symmetry.space_group_name_H-M   'P 1'
#
loop_
_entity.id
_entity.type
_entity.pdbx_description
1 polymer ?
#
loop_
_entity_poly.entity_id
_entity_poly.type
_entity_poly.pdbx_seq_one_letter_code
_entity_poly.pdbx_strand_id
1 'polypeptide(L)'
;MNLNIPGLIESFRAKLHARSFLPISTQQAIYAEDRPAKGPVWVSRVKFPVTHYKGLHPTVVNAVKALGDGDEQFHIPENLDIVGEWVGHRRGVGKDEPEPSICDQHKFDNLMKDTNSDVTLLYVHGGALYTGCAANVRPATSTLAKLTKGRCFSVNYRLSPQYPFPGALVDVFGAYLALLYPPPGSCHNPVSPSKLVLTGESSGANLILALLLLIQHLKSMPMDQKSGITVNGSEIDIPFPAGVALYSAEGDRTHALPSYESNAKLDLLQIPQPCLDDRFPPDAIWPSKPPRGDIYCEISALCHPLVSPITASPQSWSGMPPFWFSYGQEQLVDDGRVIAQRIFKNGGTVQFAEYEGLPHIFAFLFPQIPQSANLLVSWANFCTKCVENPRSINTRSVKYEISGKEFRGKDIQRLTELDEETVRGLMEKKKETYKVWTGKQDSKASL
;
A
#
# COMPACT_ATOMS: atom_id res chain seq x y z
N MET A 1 -30.95 -0.05 -10.49
CA MET A 1 -31.16 0.87 -9.35
C MET A 1 -30.14 1.98 -9.47
N ASN A 2 -30.59 3.22 -9.68
CA ASN A 2 -29.71 4.39 -9.58
C ASN A 2 -29.48 4.65 -8.10
N LEU A 3 -28.40 4.11 -7.54
CA LEU A 3 -27.95 4.45 -6.20
C LEU A 3 -27.62 5.95 -6.18
N ASN A 4 -28.17 6.70 -5.21
CA ASN A 4 -27.77 8.08 -4.96
C ASN A 4 -26.37 8.08 -4.32
N ILE A 5 -25.35 7.87 -5.15
CA ILE A 5 -23.95 7.78 -4.73
C ILE A 5 -23.52 9.05 -3.95
N PRO A 6 -23.82 10.28 -4.41
CA PRO A 6 -23.49 11.49 -3.65
C PRO A 6 -24.09 11.51 -2.24
N GLY A 7 -25.38 11.19 -2.08
CA GLY A 7 -26.03 11.15 -0.76
C GLY A 7 -25.48 10.04 0.15
N LEU A 8 -25.08 8.89 -0.43
CA LEU A 8 -24.40 7.83 0.32
C LEU A 8 -23.02 8.30 0.80
N ILE A 9 -22.23 8.93 -0.08
CA ILE A 9 -20.90 9.47 0.26
C ILE A 9 -21.03 10.45 1.43
N GLU A 10 -21.98 11.39 1.39
CA GLU A 10 -22.18 12.36 2.47
C GLU A 10 -22.53 11.70 3.81
N SER A 11 -23.43 10.70 3.80
CA SER A 11 -23.79 9.95 5.01
C SER A 11 -22.62 9.13 5.58
N PHE A 12 -21.84 8.48 4.71
CA PHE A 12 -20.65 7.74 5.12
C PHE A 12 -19.56 8.66 5.65
N ARG A 13 -19.36 9.81 5.00
CA ARG A 13 -18.39 10.85 5.40
C ARG A 13 -18.65 11.29 6.84
N ALA A 14 -19.89 11.65 7.18
CA ALA A 14 -20.23 12.07 8.54
C ALA A 14 -19.90 11.01 9.62
N LYS A 15 -20.16 9.72 9.32
CA LYS A 15 -19.85 8.61 10.24
C LYS A 15 -18.34 8.35 10.37
N LEU A 16 -17.61 8.43 9.26
CA LEU A 16 -16.15 8.27 9.23
C LEU A 16 -15.46 9.40 10.00
N HIS A 17 -15.92 10.65 9.81
CA HIS A 17 -15.40 11.83 10.49
C HIS A 17 -15.49 11.75 12.01
N ALA A 18 -16.59 11.22 12.55
CA ALA A 18 -16.71 11.04 13.99
C ALA A 18 -15.68 10.04 14.56
N ARG A 19 -15.36 8.97 13.82
CA ARG A 19 -14.41 7.94 14.26
C ARG A 19 -12.96 8.36 14.10
N SER A 20 -12.65 9.20 13.11
CA SER A 20 -11.29 9.66 12.86
C SER A 20 -10.77 10.64 13.90
N PHE A 21 -11.62 11.15 14.80
CA PHE A 21 -11.25 11.96 15.97
C PHE A 21 -11.11 11.14 17.25
N LEU A 22 -11.21 9.81 17.21
CA LEU A 22 -10.82 8.98 18.34
C LEU A 22 -9.30 9.03 18.54
N PRO A 23 -8.78 8.88 19.77
CA PRO A 23 -7.34 8.79 19.98
C PRO A 23 -6.69 7.67 19.14
N ILE A 24 -5.44 7.85 18.73
CA ILE A 24 -4.75 6.92 17.83
C ILE A 24 -4.67 5.51 18.42
N SER A 25 -4.40 5.37 19.72
CA SER A 25 -4.36 4.07 20.38
C SER A 25 -5.69 3.34 20.29
N THR A 26 -6.81 4.09 20.38
CA THR A 26 -8.17 3.56 20.24
C THR A 26 -8.44 3.16 18.80
N GLN A 27 -8.02 3.97 17.83
CA GLN A 27 -8.14 3.61 16.41
C GLN A 27 -7.36 2.32 16.11
N GLN A 28 -6.13 2.19 16.57
CA GLN A 28 -5.33 0.96 16.42
C GLN A 28 -5.99 -0.24 17.11
N ALA A 29 -6.53 -0.10 18.32
CA ALA A 29 -7.24 -1.20 18.98
C ALA A 29 -8.46 -1.69 18.19
N ILE A 30 -9.13 -0.82 17.42
CA ILE A 30 -10.30 -1.18 16.60
C ILE A 30 -9.89 -1.75 15.24
N TYR A 31 -8.85 -1.17 14.63
CA TYR A 31 -8.47 -1.35 13.23
C TYR A 31 -7.12 -2.05 13.04
N ALA A 32 -6.50 -2.58 14.09
CA ALA A 32 -5.31 -3.43 14.00
C ALA A 32 -5.48 -4.75 14.78
N GLU A 33 -6.73 -5.05 15.15
CA GLU A 33 -7.09 -6.28 15.86
C GLU A 33 -7.22 -7.46 14.89
N ASP A 34 -6.51 -8.54 15.18
CA ASP A 34 -6.68 -9.82 14.50
C ASP A 34 -7.95 -10.52 14.99
N ARG A 35 -9.04 -10.37 14.23
CA ARG A 35 -10.31 -11.05 14.48
C ARG A 35 -10.31 -12.44 13.85
N PRO A 36 -11.08 -13.42 14.35
CA PRO A 36 -11.23 -14.70 13.66
C PRO A 36 -11.73 -14.54 12.23
N ALA A 37 -11.24 -15.39 11.33
CA ALA A 37 -11.72 -15.45 9.96
C ALA A 37 -13.18 -15.93 9.91
N LYS A 38 -13.95 -15.44 8.93
CA LYS A 38 -15.35 -15.83 8.75
C LYS A 38 -15.65 -16.01 7.26
N GLY A 39 -16.32 -17.12 6.94
CA GLY A 39 -16.77 -17.46 5.60
C GLY A 39 -15.78 -18.33 4.82
N PRO A 40 -15.84 -18.31 3.47
CA PRO A 40 -15.09 -19.21 2.60
C PRO A 40 -13.63 -18.75 2.41
N VAL A 41 -12.90 -18.69 3.52
CA VAL A 41 -11.51 -18.25 3.58
C VAL A 41 -10.68 -19.17 4.46
N TRP A 42 -9.49 -19.52 3.97
CA TRP A 42 -8.41 -20.07 4.77
C TRP A 42 -7.51 -18.92 5.23
N VAL A 43 -7.12 -18.94 6.50
CA VAL A 43 -6.15 -18.00 7.07
C VAL A 43 -5.12 -18.79 7.84
N SER A 44 -3.85 -18.71 7.47
CA SER A 44 -2.73 -19.30 8.20
C SER A 44 -1.78 -18.21 8.65
N ARG A 45 -1.76 -17.93 9.95
CA ARG A 45 -0.90 -16.89 10.54
C ARG A 45 0.53 -17.41 10.66
N VAL A 46 1.50 -16.58 10.31
CA VAL A 46 2.92 -16.93 10.34
C VAL A 46 3.76 -15.77 10.85
N LYS A 47 4.96 -16.12 11.31
CA LYS A 47 5.95 -15.20 11.83
C LYS A 47 7.32 -15.63 11.34
N PHE A 48 8.05 -14.73 10.69
CA PHE A 48 9.40 -15.00 10.17
C PHE A 48 10.44 -14.23 10.99
N PRO A 49 11.49 -14.91 11.50
CA PRO A 49 12.53 -14.23 12.26
C PRO A 49 13.30 -13.27 11.36
N VAL A 50 13.29 -11.96 11.69
CA VAL A 50 13.98 -10.95 10.87
C VAL A 50 15.50 -11.13 10.86
N THR A 51 16.02 -11.77 11.92
CA THR A 51 17.42 -12.15 12.07
C THR A 51 17.90 -13.14 10.99
N HIS A 52 16.97 -13.75 10.24
CA HIS A 52 17.30 -14.56 9.06
C HIS A 52 17.93 -13.74 7.93
N TYR A 53 17.56 -12.45 7.80
CA TYR A 53 18.02 -11.54 6.74
C TYR A 53 19.07 -10.57 7.28
N LYS A 54 20.30 -11.05 7.42
CA LYS A 54 21.39 -10.21 7.92
C LYS A 54 21.65 -9.06 6.94
N GLY A 55 21.72 -7.84 7.44
CA GLY A 55 21.95 -6.64 6.62
C GLY A 55 20.68 -5.91 6.18
N LEU A 56 19.48 -6.49 6.37
CA LEU A 56 18.20 -5.89 5.96
C LEU A 56 18.07 -4.41 6.39
N HIS A 57 18.21 -4.14 7.69
CA HIS A 57 18.06 -2.78 8.22
C HIS A 57 19.15 -1.82 7.74
N PRO A 58 20.46 -2.14 7.85
CA PRO A 58 21.51 -1.29 7.27
C PRO A 58 21.28 -0.98 5.79
N THR A 59 20.86 -1.95 4.99
CA THR A 59 20.58 -1.76 3.56
C THR A 59 19.48 -0.74 3.34
N VAL A 60 18.36 -0.83 4.07
CA VAL A 60 17.28 0.16 3.99
C VAL A 60 17.76 1.54 4.45
N VAL A 61 18.45 1.63 5.58
CA VAL A 61 18.95 2.90 6.14
C VAL A 61 19.92 3.59 5.17
N ASN A 62 20.81 2.82 4.54
CA ASN A 62 21.74 3.36 3.56
C ASN A 62 21.02 3.85 2.30
N ALA A 63 20.01 3.12 1.83
CA ALA A 63 19.19 3.55 0.70
C ALA A 63 18.38 4.82 1.00
N VAL A 64 17.84 4.96 2.21
CA VAL A 64 17.19 6.20 2.66
C VAL A 64 18.17 7.37 2.55
N LYS A 65 19.39 7.24 3.09
CA LYS A 65 20.39 8.31 2.99
C LYS A 65 20.81 8.62 1.55
N ALA A 66 20.89 7.60 0.69
CA ALA A 66 21.36 7.76 -0.67
C ALA A 66 20.31 8.34 -1.63
N LEU A 67 19.02 8.16 -1.33
CA LEU A 67 17.90 8.64 -2.15
C LEU A 67 17.34 9.98 -1.66
N GLY A 68 17.69 10.41 -0.45
CA GLY A 68 17.32 11.72 0.09
C GLY A 68 18.24 12.85 -0.34
N ASP A 69 17.88 14.06 0.08
CA ASP A 69 18.64 15.29 -0.16
C ASP A 69 19.72 15.52 0.93
N GLY A 70 19.72 14.72 1.99
CA GLY A 70 20.76 14.66 3.03
C GLY A 70 20.38 15.33 4.36
N ASP A 71 19.30 16.09 4.37
CA ASP A 71 18.79 16.81 5.55
C ASP A 71 17.66 16.07 6.27
N GLU A 72 17.25 14.90 5.76
CA GLU A 72 16.12 14.15 6.31
C GLU A 72 16.45 13.52 7.66
N GLN A 73 15.66 13.92 8.66
CA GLN A 73 15.56 13.20 9.93
C GLN A 73 14.68 11.95 9.75
N PHE A 74 15.10 10.82 10.31
CA PHE A 74 14.31 9.59 10.36
C PHE A 74 14.77 8.68 11.51
N HIS A 75 13.94 7.72 11.87
CA HIS A 75 14.24 6.79 12.95
C HIS A 75 15.03 5.58 12.44
N ILE A 76 15.96 5.06 13.25
CA ILE A 76 16.57 3.75 12.97
C ILE A 76 15.59 2.66 13.44
N PRO A 77 15.07 1.81 12.53
CA PRO A 77 14.05 0.84 12.89
C PRO A 77 14.60 -0.28 13.76
N GLU A 78 13.76 -0.77 14.69
CA GLU A 78 14.08 -1.94 15.52
C GLU A 78 14.02 -3.25 14.72
N ASN A 79 14.73 -4.27 15.19
CA ASN A 79 14.65 -5.63 14.68
C ASN A 79 13.39 -6.32 15.23
N LEU A 80 12.30 -6.26 14.48
CA LEU A 80 11.08 -6.99 14.77
C LEU A 80 10.86 -8.07 13.72
N ASP A 81 10.37 -9.21 14.18
CA ASP A 81 10.00 -10.31 13.29
C ASP A 81 8.89 -9.90 12.34
N ILE A 82 8.94 -10.44 11.12
CA ILE A 82 7.95 -10.17 10.09
C ILE A 82 6.71 -11.00 10.40
N VAL A 83 5.58 -10.34 10.60
CA VAL A 83 4.30 -10.99 10.91
C VAL A 83 3.36 -10.85 9.71
N GLY A 84 2.61 -11.90 9.42
CA GLY A 84 1.59 -11.86 8.38
C GLY A 84 0.75 -13.11 8.37
N GLU A 85 -0.05 -13.25 7.32
CA GLU A 85 -0.91 -14.41 7.13
C GLU A 85 -1.05 -14.80 5.67
N TRP A 86 -1.09 -16.11 5.44
CA TRP A 86 -1.53 -16.66 4.17
C TRP A 86 -3.04 -16.69 4.11
N VAL A 87 -3.60 -16.16 3.02
CA VAL A 87 -5.03 -16.13 2.75
C VAL A 87 -5.32 -16.86 1.44
N GLY A 88 -6.30 -17.74 1.48
CA GLY A 88 -6.79 -18.47 0.30
C GLY A 88 -8.29 -18.68 0.35
N HIS A 89 -8.88 -19.04 -0.79
CA HIS A 89 -10.31 -19.35 -0.85
C HIS A 89 -10.57 -20.75 -0.29
N ARG A 90 -11.45 -20.87 0.72
CA ARG A 90 -11.89 -22.16 1.27
C ARG A 90 -13.10 -22.67 0.50
N ARG A 91 -12.94 -23.79 -0.20
CA ARG A 91 -14.02 -24.36 -1.03
C ARG A 91 -15.06 -25.09 -0.18
N GLY A 92 -16.30 -25.14 -0.66
CA GLY A 92 -17.35 -25.99 -0.09
C GLY A 92 -17.96 -25.52 1.22
N VAL A 93 -17.75 -24.26 1.63
CA VAL A 93 -18.31 -23.72 2.90
C VAL A 93 -19.14 -22.45 2.69
N GLY A 94 -20.01 -22.17 3.66
CA GLY A 94 -20.91 -21.02 3.64
C GLY A 94 -20.24 -19.68 3.95
N LYS A 95 -20.95 -18.57 3.70
CA LYS A 95 -20.50 -17.19 3.95
C LYS A 95 -20.26 -16.87 5.44
N ASP A 96 -20.88 -17.65 6.33
CA ASP A 96 -20.82 -17.44 7.79
C ASP A 96 -20.02 -18.53 8.51
N GLU A 97 -19.35 -19.42 7.78
CA GLU A 97 -18.55 -20.52 8.32
C GLU A 97 -17.48 -19.98 9.29
N PRO A 98 -17.33 -20.56 10.50
CA PRO A 98 -16.30 -20.14 11.44
C PRO A 98 -14.90 -20.54 10.98
N GLU A 99 -13.90 -19.83 11.51
CA GLU A 99 -12.50 -20.20 11.34
C GLU A 99 -12.24 -21.61 11.91
N PRO A 100 -11.59 -22.52 11.16
CA PRO A 100 -11.25 -23.85 11.64
C PRO A 100 -10.32 -23.82 12.85
N SER A 101 -10.68 -24.56 13.91
CA SER A 101 -9.88 -24.71 15.13
C SER A 101 -8.80 -25.79 14.96
N ILE A 102 -7.87 -25.55 14.03
CA ILE A 102 -6.67 -26.38 13.77
C ILE A 102 -5.42 -25.49 13.78
N CYS A 103 -4.21 -26.06 13.86
CA CYS A 103 -2.99 -25.26 13.83
C CYS A 103 -2.77 -24.61 12.45
N ASP A 104 -2.05 -23.48 12.42
CA ASP A 104 -1.83 -22.72 11.19
C ASP A 104 -1.12 -23.52 10.09
N GLN A 105 -0.19 -24.42 10.43
CA GLN A 105 0.41 -25.32 9.44
C GLN A 105 -0.64 -26.16 8.70
N HIS A 106 -1.59 -26.78 9.41
CA HIS A 106 -2.67 -27.52 8.76
C HIS A 106 -3.64 -26.61 8.00
N LYS A 107 -3.85 -25.36 8.44
CA LYS A 107 -4.60 -24.37 7.64
C LYS A 107 -3.89 -24.06 6.34
N PHE A 108 -2.58 -23.87 6.36
CA PHE A 108 -1.77 -23.65 5.16
C PHE A 108 -1.81 -24.88 4.22
N ASP A 109 -1.65 -26.09 4.75
CA ASP A 109 -1.70 -27.31 3.93
C ASP A 109 -3.06 -27.46 3.22
N ASN A 110 -4.16 -27.14 3.91
CA ASN A 110 -5.50 -27.17 3.31
C ASN A 110 -5.75 -26.01 2.35
N LEU A 111 -5.22 -24.82 2.63
CA LEU A 111 -5.19 -23.69 1.70
C LEU A 111 -4.51 -24.09 0.39
N MET A 112 -3.37 -24.78 0.47
CA MET A 112 -2.62 -25.22 -0.70
C MET A 112 -3.35 -26.29 -1.50
N LYS A 113 -4.10 -27.20 -0.85
CA LYS A 113 -5.02 -28.13 -1.56
C LYS A 113 -6.14 -27.40 -2.31
N ASP A 114 -6.58 -26.25 -1.79
CA ASP A 114 -7.61 -25.41 -2.42
C ASP A 114 -7.07 -24.46 -3.50
N THR A 115 -5.76 -24.31 -3.61
CA THR A 115 -5.08 -23.42 -4.56
C THR A 115 -4.80 -24.14 -5.88
N ASN A 116 -5.19 -23.56 -7.03
CA ASN A 116 -5.01 -24.17 -8.35
C ASN A 116 -4.18 -23.32 -9.33
N SER A 117 -3.59 -22.23 -8.88
CA SER A 117 -2.66 -21.40 -9.64
C SER A 117 -1.42 -21.12 -8.81
N ASP A 118 -0.32 -20.87 -9.53
CA ASP A 118 0.96 -20.47 -8.95
C ASP A 118 1.00 -19.00 -8.52
N VAL A 119 0.01 -18.20 -8.92
CA VAL A 119 -0.11 -16.78 -8.56
C VAL A 119 -0.04 -16.61 -7.05
N THR A 120 0.98 -15.88 -6.61
CA THR A 120 1.16 -15.47 -5.22
C THR A 120 1.12 -13.95 -5.14
N LEU A 121 0.24 -13.42 -4.30
CA LEU A 121 0.12 -11.97 -4.08
C LEU A 121 0.77 -11.60 -2.76
N LEU A 122 1.75 -10.69 -2.73
CA LEU A 122 2.15 -10.00 -1.50
C LEU A 122 1.22 -8.80 -1.32
N TYR A 123 0.30 -8.90 -0.36
CA TYR A 123 -0.71 -7.91 -0.08
C TYR A 123 -0.29 -6.95 1.04
N VAL A 124 -0.22 -5.66 0.76
CA VAL A 124 0.11 -4.60 1.74
C VAL A 124 -1.13 -3.73 1.96
N HIS A 125 -1.68 -3.78 3.17
CA HIS A 125 -2.94 -3.10 3.49
C HIS A 125 -2.79 -1.57 3.58
N GLY A 126 -3.89 -0.86 3.35
CA GLY A 126 -4.02 0.56 3.62
C GLY A 126 -4.29 0.86 5.11
N GLY A 127 -4.63 2.11 5.41
CA GLY A 127 -4.89 2.56 6.78
C GLY A 127 -4.03 3.74 7.22
N ALA A 128 -3.58 4.56 6.26
CA ALA A 128 -2.81 5.78 6.48
C ALA A 128 -1.51 5.56 7.27
N LEU A 129 -0.94 4.35 7.24
CA LEU A 129 0.30 3.92 7.92
C LEU A 129 0.21 3.83 9.46
N TYR A 130 -0.91 4.24 10.07
CA TYR A 130 -1.12 4.19 11.52
C TYR A 130 -2.32 3.33 11.96
N THR A 131 -3.11 2.81 11.01
CA THR A 131 -4.19 1.83 11.24
C THR A 131 -4.12 0.71 10.20
N GLY A 132 -5.00 -0.28 10.33
CA GLY A 132 -5.11 -1.42 9.43
C GLY A 132 -4.33 -2.64 9.93
N CYS A 133 -4.73 -3.80 9.45
CA CYS A 133 -4.01 -5.06 9.58
C CYS A 133 -4.47 -6.02 8.47
N ALA A 134 -3.74 -7.11 8.28
CA ALA A 134 -4.06 -8.20 7.37
C ALA A 134 -5.50 -8.73 7.57
N ALA A 135 -5.95 -8.82 8.83
CA ALA A 135 -7.30 -9.29 9.14
C ALA A 135 -8.40 -8.38 8.57
N ASN A 136 -8.17 -7.06 8.47
CA ASN A 136 -9.17 -6.14 7.92
C ASN A 136 -9.35 -6.27 6.40
N VAL A 137 -8.31 -6.72 5.70
CA VAL A 137 -8.31 -6.86 4.24
C VAL A 137 -8.62 -8.28 3.76
N ARG A 138 -8.93 -9.23 4.67
CA ARG A 138 -9.38 -10.59 4.34
C ARG A 138 -10.51 -10.67 3.31
N PRO A 139 -11.55 -9.79 3.33
CA PRO A 139 -12.56 -9.79 2.27
C PRO A 139 -11.96 -9.54 0.87
N ALA A 140 -11.00 -8.61 0.76
CA ALA A 140 -10.32 -8.31 -0.49
C ALA A 140 -9.35 -9.44 -0.89
N THR A 141 -8.47 -9.87 0.03
CA THR A 141 -7.46 -10.91 -0.26
C THR A 141 -8.10 -12.28 -0.53
N SER A 142 -9.17 -12.65 0.16
CA SER A 142 -9.94 -13.87 -0.15
C SER A 142 -10.61 -13.79 -1.53
N THR A 143 -11.16 -12.63 -1.89
CA THR A 143 -11.75 -12.41 -3.23
C THR A 143 -10.68 -12.50 -4.32
N LEU A 144 -9.52 -11.87 -4.12
CA LEU A 144 -8.40 -11.94 -5.05
C LEU A 144 -7.85 -13.37 -5.17
N ALA A 145 -7.67 -14.08 -4.05
CA ALA A 145 -7.25 -15.49 -4.06
C ALA A 145 -8.25 -16.36 -4.83
N LYS A 146 -9.57 -16.14 -4.64
CA LYS A 146 -10.61 -16.85 -5.39
C LYS A 146 -10.54 -16.57 -6.90
N LEU A 147 -10.44 -15.29 -7.28
CA LEU A 147 -10.48 -14.86 -8.69
C LEU A 147 -9.21 -15.27 -9.45
N THR A 148 -8.04 -15.17 -8.81
CA THR A 148 -6.76 -15.61 -9.38
C THR A 148 -6.58 -17.13 -9.29
N LYS A 149 -7.41 -17.83 -8.50
CA LYS A 149 -7.21 -19.23 -8.08
C LYS A 149 -5.87 -19.47 -7.38
N GLY A 150 -5.20 -18.39 -6.98
CA GLY A 150 -3.91 -18.37 -6.31
C GLY A 150 -4.07 -18.17 -4.81
N ARG A 151 -3.09 -17.50 -4.22
CA ARG A 151 -2.99 -17.26 -2.77
C ARG A 151 -2.43 -15.87 -2.49
N CYS A 152 -2.79 -15.30 -1.35
CA CYS A 152 -2.24 -14.05 -0.87
C CYS A 152 -1.40 -14.30 0.37
N PHE A 153 -0.29 -13.58 0.52
CA PHE A 153 0.38 -13.36 1.78
C PHE A 153 0.15 -11.90 2.17
N SER A 154 -0.58 -11.63 3.25
CA SER A 154 -0.82 -10.27 3.72
C SER A 154 0.09 -9.97 4.92
N VAL A 155 0.93 -8.95 4.76
CA VAL A 155 1.88 -8.53 5.80
C VAL A 155 1.19 -7.62 6.82
N ASN A 156 1.46 -7.85 8.10
CA ASN A 156 1.16 -6.93 9.19
C ASN A 156 2.41 -6.08 9.45
N TYR A 157 2.58 -5.02 8.66
CA TYR A 157 3.69 -4.10 8.86
C TYR A 157 3.46 -3.26 10.13
N ARG A 158 4.55 -2.87 10.80
CA ARG A 158 4.48 -2.04 12.01
C ARG A 158 3.86 -0.67 11.73
N LEU A 159 3.03 -0.20 12.65
CA LEU A 159 2.27 1.04 12.49
C LEU A 159 2.96 2.23 13.15
N SER A 160 2.78 3.39 12.54
CA SER A 160 3.01 4.69 13.17
C SER A 160 1.95 5.01 14.23
N PRO A 161 2.22 5.91 15.19
CA PRO A 161 3.47 6.67 15.41
C PRO A 161 4.56 5.90 16.16
N GLN A 162 4.29 4.71 16.68
CA GLN A 162 5.28 3.93 17.42
C GLN A 162 6.50 3.59 16.57
N TYR A 163 6.26 3.30 15.28
CA TYR A 163 7.31 2.94 14.34
C TYR A 163 7.23 3.78 13.06
N PRO A 164 7.73 5.03 13.09
CA PRO A 164 7.71 5.91 11.92
C PRO A 164 8.65 5.42 10.81
N PHE A 165 8.64 6.12 9.68
CA PHE A 165 9.53 5.90 8.56
C PHE A 165 11.00 5.72 9.02
N PRO A 166 11.71 4.69 8.51
CA PRO A 166 11.34 3.72 7.48
C PRO A 166 10.80 2.38 8.02
N GLY A 167 10.26 2.33 9.24
CA GLY A 167 9.88 1.09 9.94
C GLY A 167 8.95 0.17 9.15
N ALA A 168 7.82 0.68 8.64
CA ALA A 168 6.88 -0.10 7.84
C ALA A 168 7.51 -0.63 6.54
N LEU A 169 8.38 0.16 5.88
CA LEU A 169 9.09 -0.25 4.67
C LEU A 169 10.03 -1.43 4.94
N VAL A 170 10.71 -1.46 6.09
CA VAL A 170 11.56 -2.59 6.49
C VAL A 170 10.74 -3.89 6.60
N ASP A 171 9.54 -3.83 7.18
CA ASP A 171 8.70 -5.02 7.34
C ASP A 171 8.15 -5.52 6.01
N VAL A 172 7.74 -4.60 5.12
CA VAL A 172 7.28 -4.96 3.76
C VAL A 172 8.43 -5.55 2.94
N PHE A 173 9.64 -5.01 3.06
CA PHE A 173 10.81 -5.59 2.41
C PHE A 173 11.18 -6.95 3.01
N GLY A 174 11.14 -7.09 4.33
CA GLY A 174 11.34 -8.37 5.01
C GLY A 174 10.32 -9.43 4.58
N ALA A 175 9.04 -9.05 4.42
CA ALA A 175 8.00 -9.92 3.88
C ALA A 175 8.28 -10.34 2.43
N TYR A 176 8.73 -9.41 1.59
CA TYR A 176 9.16 -9.73 0.23
C TYR A 176 10.30 -10.77 0.23
N LEU A 177 11.33 -10.56 1.04
CA LEU A 177 12.44 -11.50 1.18
C LEU A 177 11.99 -12.84 1.77
N ALA A 178 11.04 -12.86 2.70
CA ALA A 178 10.53 -14.10 3.28
C ALA A 178 9.74 -14.96 2.29
N LEU A 179 9.09 -14.35 1.31
CA LEU A 179 8.47 -15.10 0.22
C LEU A 179 9.51 -15.71 -0.71
N LEU A 180 10.57 -14.98 -1.05
CA LEU A 180 11.62 -15.44 -1.96
C LEU A 180 12.58 -16.43 -1.30
N TYR A 181 12.96 -16.18 -0.05
CA TYR A 181 13.99 -16.87 0.72
C TYR A 181 13.47 -17.21 2.12
N PRO A 182 12.47 -18.09 2.24
CA PRO A 182 11.85 -18.41 3.52
C PRO A 182 12.86 -18.97 4.54
N PRO A 183 12.75 -18.59 5.82
CA PRO A 183 13.54 -19.18 6.89
C PRO A 183 13.32 -20.71 6.99
N PRO A 184 14.31 -21.48 7.48
CA PRO A 184 14.14 -22.90 7.75
C PRO A 184 12.91 -23.18 8.63
N GLY A 185 12.10 -24.16 8.24
CA GLY A 185 10.88 -24.52 8.95
C GLY A 185 9.65 -23.67 8.60
N SER A 186 9.75 -22.76 7.63
CA SER A 186 8.59 -22.05 7.09
C SER A 186 7.57 -23.00 6.48
N CYS A 187 6.29 -22.65 6.57
CA CYS A 187 5.20 -23.48 6.04
C CYS A 187 5.21 -23.57 4.50
N HIS A 188 5.94 -22.69 3.82
CA HIS A 188 5.98 -22.60 2.36
C HIS A 188 7.41 -22.73 1.81
N ASN A 189 7.49 -23.16 0.56
CA ASN A 189 8.72 -23.17 -0.23
C ASN A 189 9.01 -21.78 -0.82
N PRO A 190 10.27 -21.51 -1.25
CA PRO A 190 10.61 -20.32 -2.01
C PRO A 190 9.62 -20.01 -3.14
N VAL A 191 9.10 -18.79 -3.16
CA VAL A 191 8.21 -18.30 -4.22
C VAL A 191 9.07 -17.72 -5.34
N SER A 192 8.94 -18.24 -6.56
CA SER A 192 9.62 -17.64 -7.71
C SER A 192 9.19 -16.17 -7.90
N PRO A 193 10.10 -15.22 -8.16
CA PRO A 193 9.76 -13.84 -8.47
C PRO A 193 8.77 -13.71 -9.63
N SER A 194 8.87 -14.61 -10.63
CA SER A 194 7.97 -14.69 -11.79
C SER A 194 6.55 -15.14 -11.45
N LYS A 195 6.30 -15.59 -10.22
CA LYS A 195 5.00 -16.03 -9.69
C LYS A 195 4.45 -15.05 -8.64
N LEU A 196 5.20 -14.01 -8.30
CA LEU A 196 4.91 -13.07 -7.23
C LEU A 196 4.43 -11.73 -7.81
N VAL A 197 3.28 -11.24 -7.36
CA VAL A 197 2.76 -9.91 -7.69
C VAL A 197 2.63 -9.10 -6.41
N LEU A 198 3.18 -7.88 -6.40
CA LEU A 198 3.00 -6.95 -5.29
C LEU A 198 1.67 -6.22 -5.45
N THR A 199 0.88 -6.17 -4.39
CA THR A 199 -0.44 -5.56 -4.48
C THR A 199 -0.94 -5.00 -3.17
N GLY A 200 -1.79 -3.99 -3.23
CA GLY A 200 -2.30 -3.33 -2.04
C GLY A 200 -3.08 -2.08 -2.38
N GLU A 201 -3.54 -1.38 -1.35
CA GLU A 201 -4.35 -0.19 -1.47
C GLU A 201 -3.85 0.98 -0.65
N SER A 202 -4.18 2.20 -1.07
CA SER A 202 -3.98 3.42 -0.28
C SER A 202 -2.51 3.56 0.17
N SER A 203 -2.27 3.76 1.47
CA SER A 203 -0.92 3.80 2.05
C SER A 203 -0.13 2.48 1.94
N GLY A 204 -0.80 1.33 1.79
CA GLY A 204 -0.10 0.06 1.54
C GLY A 204 0.50 0.02 0.14
N ALA A 205 -0.21 0.61 -0.82
CA ALA A 205 0.31 0.81 -2.18
C ALA A 205 1.46 1.85 -2.22
N ASN A 206 1.46 2.85 -1.32
CA ASN A 206 2.64 3.72 -1.11
C ASN A 206 3.88 2.90 -0.72
N LEU A 207 3.76 2.01 0.28
CA LEU A 207 4.86 1.15 0.72
C LEU A 207 5.35 0.21 -0.38
N ILE A 208 4.47 -0.25 -1.27
CA ILE A 208 4.88 -1.05 -2.44
C ILE A 208 5.68 -0.22 -3.43
N LEU A 209 5.26 1.01 -3.72
CA LEU A 209 6.02 1.92 -4.58
C LEU A 209 7.39 2.24 -3.96
N ALA A 210 7.45 2.51 -2.66
CA ALA A 210 8.71 2.71 -1.94
C ALA A 210 9.60 1.45 -1.97
N LEU A 211 9.04 0.25 -1.81
CA LEU A 211 9.77 -1.01 -1.95
C LEU A 211 10.36 -1.17 -3.36
N LEU A 212 9.61 -0.82 -4.41
CA LEU A 212 10.11 -0.92 -5.79
C LEU A 212 11.25 0.07 -6.06
N LEU A 213 11.15 1.29 -5.53
CA LEU A 213 12.22 2.28 -5.61
C LEU A 213 13.47 1.84 -4.85
N LEU A 214 13.30 1.23 -3.67
CA LEU A 214 14.39 0.60 -2.93
C LEU A 214 15.04 -0.53 -3.74
N ILE A 215 14.26 -1.46 -4.29
CA ILE A 215 14.79 -2.55 -5.13
C ILE A 215 15.51 -1.97 -6.35
N GLN A 216 14.95 -0.96 -7.03
CA GLN A 216 15.61 -0.30 -8.16
C GLN A 216 16.96 0.29 -7.76
N HIS A 217 17.02 1.02 -6.63
CA HIS A 217 18.25 1.59 -6.13
C HIS A 217 19.32 0.52 -5.91
N LEU A 218 18.98 -0.57 -5.20
CA LEU A 218 19.88 -1.69 -4.95
C LEU A 218 20.36 -2.36 -6.24
N LYS A 219 19.52 -2.44 -7.27
CA LYS A 219 19.87 -3.00 -8.59
C LYS A 219 20.73 -2.05 -9.43
N SER A 220 20.66 -0.75 -9.18
CA SER A 220 21.44 0.27 -9.89
C SER A 220 22.83 0.49 -9.29
N MET A 221 23.07 -0.03 -8.08
CA MET A 221 24.38 0.05 -7.43
C MET A 221 25.45 -0.71 -8.24
N PRO A 222 26.71 -0.22 -8.24
CA PRO A 222 27.83 -0.92 -8.85
C PRO A 222 27.95 -2.38 -8.38
N MET A 223 28.35 -3.30 -9.27
CA MET A 223 28.41 -4.74 -8.96
C MET A 223 29.33 -5.11 -7.77
N ASP A 224 30.32 -4.27 -7.47
CA ASP A 224 31.21 -4.38 -6.32
C ASP A 224 30.59 -3.83 -5.01
N GLN A 225 29.53 -3.03 -5.12
CA GLN A 225 28.67 -2.56 -4.03
C GLN A 225 27.40 -3.40 -4.03
N LYS A 226 27.48 -4.61 -3.49
CA LYS A 226 26.33 -5.51 -3.44
C LYS A 226 25.31 -5.08 -2.36
N SER A 227 24.10 -5.64 -2.40
CA SER A 227 22.98 -5.26 -1.53
C SER A 227 23.30 -5.35 -0.03
N GLY A 228 24.25 -6.21 0.35
CA GLY A 228 24.68 -6.43 1.73
C GLY A 228 23.76 -7.38 2.51
N ILE A 229 22.69 -7.90 1.89
CA ILE A 229 21.75 -8.80 2.55
C ILE A 229 22.18 -10.25 2.35
N THR A 230 22.39 -10.97 3.45
CA THR A 230 22.78 -12.39 3.42
C THR A 230 21.78 -13.29 4.11
N VAL A 231 21.55 -14.45 3.50
CA VAL A 231 20.75 -15.56 4.01
C VAL A 231 21.62 -16.81 4.01
N ASN A 232 21.66 -17.53 5.14
CA ASN A 232 22.51 -18.72 5.31
C ASN A 232 23.99 -18.50 4.92
N GLY A 233 24.51 -17.30 5.18
CA GLY A 233 25.91 -16.92 4.89
C GLY A 233 26.20 -16.59 3.43
N SER A 234 25.20 -16.64 2.54
CA SER A 234 25.33 -16.24 1.14
C SER A 234 24.52 -14.98 0.88
N GLU A 235 25.07 -14.08 0.07
CA GLU A 235 24.33 -12.92 -0.40
C GLU A 235 23.21 -13.34 -1.36
N ILE A 236 22.07 -12.68 -1.25
CA ILE A 236 20.87 -13.01 -2.02
C ILE A 236 20.62 -12.00 -3.16
N ASP A 237 20.04 -12.49 -4.25
CA ASP A 237 19.52 -11.64 -5.31
C ASP A 237 18.19 -11.01 -4.90
N ILE A 238 17.95 -9.78 -5.34
CA ILE A 238 16.71 -9.05 -5.07
C ILE A 238 16.06 -8.69 -6.42
N PRO A 239 15.43 -9.67 -7.09
CA PRO A 239 14.79 -9.46 -8.38
C PRO A 239 13.53 -8.61 -8.22
N PHE A 240 12.99 -8.13 -9.35
CA PHE A 240 11.64 -7.56 -9.35
C PHE A 240 10.57 -8.68 -9.31
N PRO A 241 9.37 -8.39 -8.78
CA PRO A 241 8.21 -9.28 -8.89
C PRO A 241 7.75 -9.38 -10.36
N ALA A 242 6.83 -10.31 -10.64
CA ALA A 242 6.20 -10.47 -11.96
C ALA A 242 5.36 -9.27 -12.38
N GLY A 243 4.84 -8.50 -11.43
CA GLY A 243 3.96 -7.35 -11.66
C GLY A 243 3.59 -6.63 -10.38
N VAL A 244 2.95 -5.47 -10.56
CA VAL A 244 2.55 -4.57 -9.47
C VAL A 244 1.12 -4.09 -9.71
N ALA A 245 0.21 -4.30 -8.76
CA ALA A 245 -1.20 -3.93 -8.90
C ALA A 245 -1.67 -3.10 -7.70
N LEU A 246 -1.98 -1.83 -7.93
CA LEU A 246 -2.20 -0.83 -6.89
C LEU A 246 -3.58 -0.21 -7.01
N TYR A 247 -4.31 -0.21 -5.90
CA TYR A 247 -5.64 0.40 -5.80
C TYR A 247 -5.57 1.69 -4.97
N SER A 248 -5.95 2.83 -5.54
CA SER A 248 -5.98 4.13 -4.87
C SER A 248 -4.65 4.47 -4.19
N ALA A 249 -3.51 4.27 -4.87
CA ALA A 249 -2.19 4.44 -4.25
C ALA A 249 -1.89 5.91 -3.88
N GLU A 250 -1.42 6.12 -2.66
CA GLU A 250 -0.86 7.39 -2.19
C GLU A 250 0.60 7.50 -2.68
N GLY A 251 0.89 8.51 -3.50
CA GLY A 251 2.23 8.80 -4.01
C GLY A 251 2.85 10.06 -3.43
N ASP A 252 2.01 10.99 -2.95
CA ASP A 252 2.38 12.25 -2.32
C ASP A 252 1.92 12.28 -0.86
N ARG A 253 2.86 12.27 0.09
CA ARG A 253 2.55 12.37 1.52
C ARG A 253 2.26 13.81 1.98
N THR A 254 2.69 14.82 1.22
CA THR A 254 2.42 16.24 1.54
C THR A 254 0.96 16.62 1.28
N HIS A 255 0.29 15.89 0.39
CA HIS A 255 -1.06 16.14 -0.11
C HIS A 255 -1.18 17.50 -0.82
N ALA A 256 -0.30 17.75 -1.80
CA ALA A 256 -0.13 19.05 -2.46
C ALA A 256 -0.81 19.16 -3.83
N LEU A 257 -1.12 18.04 -4.49
CA LEU A 257 -1.64 18.05 -5.86
C LEU A 257 -3.08 18.60 -6.00
N PRO A 258 -3.48 19.07 -7.19
CA PRO A 258 -4.81 19.67 -7.40
C PRO A 258 -6.01 18.76 -7.07
N SER A 259 -5.89 17.44 -7.25
CA SER A 259 -6.97 16.50 -6.92
C SER A 259 -7.35 16.50 -5.44
N TYR A 260 -6.42 16.83 -4.53
CA TYR A 260 -6.71 16.94 -3.10
C TYR A 260 -7.77 17.99 -2.80
N GLU A 261 -7.78 19.12 -3.52
CA GLU A 261 -8.81 20.15 -3.34
C GLU A 261 -10.02 19.90 -4.25
N SER A 262 -9.78 19.67 -5.54
CA SER A 262 -10.85 19.60 -6.55
C SER A 262 -11.79 18.40 -6.37
N ASN A 263 -11.29 17.27 -5.84
CA ASN A 263 -12.09 16.07 -5.60
C ASN A 263 -12.54 15.90 -4.14
N ALA A 264 -12.13 16.78 -3.21
CA ALA A 264 -12.46 16.66 -1.78
C ALA A 264 -13.97 16.46 -1.52
N LYS A 265 -14.82 17.16 -2.30
CA LYS A 265 -16.28 17.08 -2.17
C LYS A 265 -16.86 15.73 -2.62
N LEU A 266 -16.14 14.96 -3.43
CA LEU A 266 -16.54 13.65 -3.94
C LEU A 266 -15.93 12.49 -3.14
N ASP A 267 -15.07 12.78 -2.17
CA ASP A 267 -14.20 11.79 -1.55
C ASP A 267 -14.47 11.58 -0.04
N LEU A 268 -13.91 10.54 0.54
CA LEU A 268 -14.06 10.16 1.94
C LEU A 268 -12.78 10.37 2.75
N LEU A 269 -11.66 10.66 2.09
CA LEU A 269 -10.41 11.04 2.76
C LEU A 269 -10.55 12.39 3.45
N GLN A 270 -10.06 12.45 4.69
CA GLN A 270 -9.92 13.69 5.45
C GLN A 270 -8.48 14.14 5.38
N ILE A 271 -8.26 15.18 4.59
CA ILE A 271 -6.96 15.80 4.38
C ILE A 271 -7.14 17.30 4.68
N PRO A 272 -6.34 17.90 5.59
CA PRO A 272 -5.27 17.29 6.38
C PRO A 272 -5.75 16.16 7.30
N GLN A 273 -4.84 15.25 7.68
CA GLN A 273 -5.19 14.13 8.53
C GLN A 273 -5.70 14.64 9.89
N PRO A 274 -6.82 14.10 10.43
CA PRO A 274 -7.40 14.57 11.68
C PRO A 274 -6.43 14.55 12.86
N CYS A 275 -5.45 13.64 12.87
CA CYS A 275 -4.41 13.57 13.91
C CYS A 275 -3.51 14.80 13.98
N LEU A 276 -3.54 15.69 12.97
CA LEU A 276 -2.78 16.94 12.94
C LEU A 276 -3.64 18.17 13.32
N ASP A 277 -4.92 17.96 13.63
CA ASP A 277 -5.85 19.02 14.02
C ASP A 277 -5.66 19.40 15.50
N ASP A 278 -5.74 20.69 15.84
CA ASP A 278 -5.62 21.18 17.22
C ASP A 278 -6.71 20.64 18.16
N ARG A 279 -7.83 20.19 17.60
CA ARG A 279 -8.95 19.59 18.35
C ARG A 279 -8.76 18.09 18.58
N PHE A 280 -7.77 17.47 17.96
CA PHE A 280 -7.54 16.03 18.07
C PHE A 280 -7.15 15.65 19.52
N PRO A 281 -7.76 14.62 20.10
CA PRO A 281 -7.44 14.22 21.47
C PRO A 281 -6.05 13.57 21.53
N PRO A 282 -5.12 14.07 22.37
CA PRO A 282 -3.86 13.38 22.59
C PRO A 282 -4.09 12.08 23.39
N ASP A 283 -3.17 11.13 23.24
CA ASP A 283 -3.11 9.90 24.04
C ASP A 283 -1.66 9.48 24.32
N ALA A 284 -1.49 8.22 24.77
CA ALA A 284 -0.20 7.68 25.16
C ALA A 284 0.81 7.56 24.00
N ILE A 285 0.35 7.53 22.74
CA ILE A 285 1.20 7.31 21.56
C ILE A 285 1.22 8.50 20.60
N TRP A 286 0.25 9.42 20.68
CA TRP A 286 0.20 10.64 19.87
C TRP A 286 -0.20 11.87 20.71
N PRO A 287 0.60 12.95 20.77
CA PRO A 287 1.79 13.23 19.95
C PRO A 287 2.94 12.28 20.29
N SER A 288 3.80 12.01 19.30
CA SER A 288 5.01 11.24 19.57
C SER A 288 5.94 11.97 20.55
N LYS A 289 6.93 11.24 21.08
CA LYS A 289 7.98 11.79 21.95
C LYS A 289 9.34 11.45 21.33
N PRO A 290 10.07 12.44 20.75
CA PRO A 290 9.68 13.83 20.56
C PRO A 290 8.48 14.00 19.60
N PRO A 291 7.72 15.11 19.70
CA PRO A 291 6.59 15.38 18.81
C PRO A 291 7.02 15.53 17.34
N ARG A 292 6.15 15.14 16.41
CA ARG A 292 6.38 15.20 14.95
C ARG A 292 5.26 15.94 14.22
N GLY A 293 5.54 16.39 13.00
CA GLY A 293 4.55 17.09 12.16
C GLY A 293 3.74 16.21 11.22
N ASP A 294 4.14 14.95 11.04
CA ASP A 294 3.33 13.93 10.39
C ASP A 294 3.41 12.64 11.23
N ILE A 295 2.36 11.84 11.17
CA ILE A 295 2.27 10.61 11.97
C ILE A 295 3.24 9.54 11.45
N TYR A 296 3.51 9.53 10.15
CA TYR A 296 4.38 8.55 9.49
C TYR A 296 5.85 8.96 9.49
N CYS A 297 6.17 10.21 9.16
CA CYS A 297 7.57 10.64 9.03
C CYS A 297 7.84 12.01 9.68
N GLU A 298 9.12 12.37 9.75
CA GLU A 298 9.53 13.74 10.07
C GLU A 298 9.19 14.68 8.91
N ILE A 299 8.93 15.97 9.20
CA ILE A 299 8.59 16.98 8.19
C ILE A 299 9.68 17.05 7.11
N SER A 300 10.95 16.97 7.51
CA SER A 300 12.10 16.99 6.60
C SER A 300 12.02 15.88 5.54
N ALA A 301 11.43 14.73 5.89
CA ALA A 301 11.34 13.54 5.04
C ALA A 301 10.06 13.47 4.18
N LEU A 302 9.14 14.44 4.28
CA LEU A 302 7.87 14.40 3.53
C LEU A 302 8.05 14.27 2.01
N CYS A 303 9.08 14.91 1.45
CA CYS A 303 9.41 14.84 0.02
C CYS A 303 10.41 13.73 -0.33
N HIS A 304 10.86 12.95 0.64
CA HIS A 304 11.82 11.87 0.41
C HIS A 304 11.22 10.80 -0.52
N PRO A 305 11.92 10.28 -1.55
CA PRO A 305 11.34 9.34 -2.52
C PRO A 305 10.79 8.03 -1.94
N LEU A 306 11.30 7.58 -0.79
CA LEU A 306 10.77 6.41 -0.07
C LEU A 306 9.61 6.73 0.90
N VAL A 307 9.21 7.99 1.02
CA VAL A 307 8.02 8.46 1.75
C VAL A 307 6.94 8.89 0.75
N SER A 308 7.34 9.72 -0.23
CA SER A 308 6.53 10.19 -1.34
C SER A 308 7.13 9.70 -2.65
N PRO A 309 6.79 8.47 -3.11
CA PRO A 309 7.32 7.89 -4.35
C PRO A 309 7.19 8.79 -5.58
N ILE A 310 6.22 9.72 -5.59
CA ILE A 310 6.06 10.69 -6.66
C ILE A 310 7.28 11.64 -6.83
N THR A 311 8.19 11.75 -5.87
CA THR A 311 9.39 12.60 -6.01
C THR A 311 10.59 11.86 -6.61
N ALA A 312 10.46 10.54 -6.83
CA ALA A 312 11.52 9.75 -7.44
C ALA A 312 11.87 10.22 -8.85
N SER A 313 13.17 10.19 -9.16
CA SER A 313 13.70 10.58 -10.47
C SER A 313 13.07 9.75 -11.60
N PRO A 314 12.96 10.29 -12.83
CA PRO A 314 12.46 9.53 -13.97
C PRO A 314 13.16 8.18 -14.19
N GLN A 315 14.49 8.15 -14.02
CA GLN A 315 15.32 6.96 -14.22
C GLN A 315 15.03 5.85 -13.19
N SER A 316 14.48 6.22 -12.02
CA SER A 316 14.08 5.25 -11.00
C SER A 316 12.93 4.35 -11.47
N TRP A 317 12.23 4.67 -12.56
CA TRP A 317 11.12 3.86 -13.09
C TRP A 317 11.52 2.94 -14.25
N SER A 318 12.75 3.06 -14.74
CA SER A 318 13.22 2.30 -15.90
C SER A 318 13.43 0.82 -15.59
N GLY A 319 12.93 -0.06 -16.47
CA GLY A 319 13.12 -1.52 -16.35
C GLY A 319 12.29 -2.19 -15.26
N MET A 320 11.35 -1.48 -14.65
CA MET A 320 10.40 -2.03 -13.68
C MET A 320 9.39 -3.00 -14.33
N PRO A 321 8.78 -3.91 -13.54
CA PRO A 321 7.73 -4.81 -14.04
C PRO A 321 6.45 -4.06 -14.45
N PRO A 322 5.48 -4.72 -15.12
CA PRO A 322 4.22 -4.08 -15.49
C PRO A 322 3.43 -3.59 -14.27
N PHE A 323 2.76 -2.45 -14.42
CA PHE A 323 1.90 -1.84 -13.40
C PHE A 323 0.42 -1.84 -13.80
N TRP A 324 -0.43 -2.03 -12.80
CA TRP A 324 -1.85 -1.72 -12.85
C TRP A 324 -2.18 -0.74 -11.74
N PHE A 325 -2.89 0.33 -12.10
CA PHE A 325 -3.37 1.37 -11.22
C PHE A 325 -4.87 1.51 -11.39
N SER A 326 -5.58 1.64 -10.28
CA SER A 326 -7.00 1.96 -10.32
C SER A 326 -7.39 2.96 -9.25
N TYR A 327 -8.25 3.92 -9.61
CA TYR A 327 -8.65 5.02 -8.74
C TYR A 327 -10.14 5.33 -8.90
N GLY A 328 -10.73 5.89 -7.84
CA GLY A 328 -11.96 6.67 -7.97
C GLY A 328 -11.71 8.06 -8.60
N GLN A 329 -12.73 8.90 -8.64
CA GLN A 329 -12.56 10.34 -8.81
C GLN A 329 -12.28 10.97 -7.42
N GLU A 330 -11.16 10.56 -6.85
CA GLU A 330 -10.77 10.76 -5.46
C GLU A 330 -9.60 11.75 -5.33
N GLN A 331 -9.21 12.08 -4.09
CA GLN A 331 -8.13 13.04 -3.83
C GLN A 331 -6.75 12.53 -4.24
N LEU A 332 -6.50 11.21 -4.26
CA LEU A 332 -5.21 10.61 -4.61
C LEU A 332 -5.00 10.36 -6.12
N VAL A 333 -5.98 10.70 -6.97
CA VAL A 333 -5.93 10.30 -8.38
C VAL A 333 -4.78 10.97 -9.15
N ASP A 334 -4.39 12.20 -8.81
CA ASP A 334 -3.25 12.85 -9.47
C ASP A 334 -1.92 12.17 -9.15
N ASP A 335 -1.75 11.63 -7.93
CA ASP A 335 -0.56 10.85 -7.55
C ASP A 335 -0.35 9.70 -8.53
N GLY A 336 -1.42 8.93 -8.74
CA GLY A 336 -1.45 7.81 -9.66
C GLY A 336 -1.19 8.24 -11.09
N ARG A 337 -1.84 9.32 -11.56
CA ARG A 337 -1.66 9.82 -12.93
C ARG A 337 -0.23 10.23 -13.20
N VAL A 338 0.41 10.96 -12.28
CA VAL A 338 1.81 11.39 -12.41
C VAL A 338 2.74 10.18 -12.46
N ILE A 339 2.63 9.26 -11.50
CA ILE A 339 3.51 8.08 -11.42
C ILE A 339 3.31 7.18 -12.64
N ALA A 340 2.07 6.87 -13.02
CA ALA A 340 1.74 6.07 -14.19
C ALA A 340 2.30 6.68 -15.49
N GLN A 341 2.16 7.99 -15.68
CA GLN A 341 2.69 8.69 -16.85
C GLN A 341 4.23 8.65 -16.87
N ARG A 342 4.90 8.76 -15.71
CA ARG A 342 6.36 8.66 -15.60
C ARG A 342 6.87 7.26 -15.89
N ILE A 343 6.23 6.23 -15.36
CA ILE A 343 6.57 4.83 -15.68
C ILE A 343 6.46 4.61 -17.19
N PHE A 344 5.36 5.04 -17.80
CA PHE A 344 5.16 4.92 -19.25
C PHE A 344 6.23 5.67 -20.05
N LYS A 345 6.53 6.93 -19.71
CA LYS A 345 7.56 7.74 -20.39
C LYS A 345 8.97 7.13 -20.27
N ASN A 346 9.22 6.32 -19.24
CA ASN A 346 10.48 5.60 -19.04
C ASN A 346 10.45 4.14 -19.55
N GLY A 347 9.54 3.82 -20.47
CA GLY A 347 9.47 2.54 -21.18
C GLY A 347 8.74 1.43 -20.42
N GLY A 348 8.13 1.73 -19.27
CA GLY A 348 7.36 0.78 -18.49
C GLY A 348 5.98 0.48 -19.09
N THR A 349 5.42 -0.68 -18.75
CA THR A 349 4.07 -1.08 -19.16
C THR A 349 3.05 -0.71 -18.09
N VAL A 350 2.01 0.03 -18.44
CA VAL A 350 1.04 0.57 -17.45
C VAL A 350 -0.40 0.38 -17.89
N GLN A 351 -1.23 -0.17 -17.00
CA GLN A 351 -2.68 -0.13 -17.11
C GLN A 351 -3.25 0.84 -16.07
N PHE A 352 -3.96 1.87 -16.52
CA PHE A 352 -4.55 2.89 -15.64
C PHE A 352 -6.07 2.91 -15.79
N ALA A 353 -6.81 2.87 -14.68
CA ALA A 353 -8.27 2.88 -14.68
C ALA A 353 -8.83 3.88 -13.67
N GLU A 354 -9.66 4.81 -14.13
CA GLU A 354 -10.37 5.76 -13.28
C GLU A 354 -11.87 5.51 -13.30
N TYR A 355 -12.51 5.55 -12.14
CA TYR A 355 -13.95 5.41 -12.00
C TYR A 355 -14.58 6.73 -11.59
N GLU A 356 -15.37 7.32 -12.50
CA GLU A 356 -16.01 8.62 -12.31
C GLU A 356 -16.92 8.64 -11.08
N GLY A 357 -16.89 9.75 -10.33
CA GLY A 357 -17.72 10.02 -9.15
C GLY A 357 -17.67 9.00 -8.01
N LEU A 358 -16.69 8.10 -8.01
CA LEU A 358 -16.47 7.16 -6.91
C LEU A 358 -15.36 7.65 -5.98
N PRO A 359 -15.49 7.50 -4.64
CA PRO A 359 -14.50 7.97 -3.69
C PRO A 359 -13.29 7.02 -3.57
N HIS A 360 -12.34 7.40 -2.73
CA HIS A 360 -11.26 6.54 -2.27
C HIS A 360 -11.80 5.18 -1.81
N ILE A 361 -11.14 4.09 -2.20
CA ILE A 361 -11.46 2.70 -1.83
C ILE A 361 -12.94 2.30 -2.01
N PHE A 362 -13.65 2.93 -2.96
CA PHE A 362 -15.07 2.67 -3.23
C PHE A 362 -15.44 1.18 -3.35
N ALA A 363 -14.54 0.33 -3.84
CA ALA A 363 -14.80 -1.09 -4.05
C ALA A 363 -15.04 -1.83 -2.74
N PHE A 364 -14.44 -1.36 -1.65
CA PHE A 364 -14.60 -1.93 -0.31
C PHE A 364 -15.81 -1.35 0.42
N LEU A 365 -16.18 -0.11 0.10
CA LEU A 365 -17.28 0.61 0.73
C LEU A 365 -18.63 0.30 0.08
N PHE A 366 -18.63 0.10 -1.23
CA PHE A 366 -19.80 -0.18 -2.05
C PHE A 366 -19.61 -1.46 -2.86
N PRO A 367 -19.38 -2.63 -2.24
CA PRO A 367 -19.09 -3.88 -2.96
C PRO A 367 -20.21 -4.34 -3.90
N GLN A 368 -21.43 -3.83 -3.71
CA GLN A 368 -22.64 -4.17 -4.47
C GLN A 368 -22.77 -3.47 -5.83
N ILE A 369 -21.97 -2.43 -6.12
CA ILE A 369 -22.08 -1.71 -7.41
C ILE A 369 -21.27 -2.42 -8.50
N PRO A 370 -21.73 -2.35 -9.78
CA PRO A 370 -21.02 -2.99 -10.90
C PRO A 370 -19.56 -2.55 -11.05
N GLN A 371 -19.25 -1.31 -10.72
CA GLN A 371 -17.90 -0.74 -10.77
C GLN A 371 -16.94 -1.46 -9.82
N SER A 372 -17.40 -1.79 -8.59
CA SER A 372 -16.60 -2.51 -7.60
C SER A 372 -16.30 -3.93 -8.05
N ALA A 373 -17.31 -4.62 -8.59
CA ALA A 373 -17.13 -5.96 -9.16
C ALA A 373 -16.16 -5.93 -10.35
N ASN A 374 -16.31 -4.94 -11.23
CA ASN A 374 -15.42 -4.75 -12.37
C ASN A 374 -13.97 -4.47 -11.93
N LEU A 375 -13.76 -3.62 -10.93
CA LEU A 375 -12.42 -3.32 -10.40
C LEU A 375 -11.78 -4.60 -9.85
N LEU A 376 -12.46 -5.35 -9.00
CA LEU A 376 -11.92 -6.58 -8.40
C LEU A 376 -11.56 -7.64 -9.46
N VAL A 377 -12.38 -7.78 -10.49
CA VAL A 377 -12.09 -8.69 -11.62
C VAL A 377 -10.92 -8.18 -12.46
N SER A 378 -10.85 -6.88 -12.76
CA SER A 378 -9.74 -6.27 -13.50
C SER A 378 -8.41 -6.44 -12.75
N TRP A 379 -8.44 -6.22 -11.44
CA TRP A 379 -7.31 -6.38 -10.54
C TRP A 379 -6.80 -7.83 -10.55
N ALA A 380 -7.67 -8.81 -10.29
CA ALA A 380 -7.30 -10.22 -10.30
C ALA A 380 -6.81 -10.68 -11.69
N ASN A 381 -7.43 -10.23 -12.77
CA ASN A 381 -7.03 -10.55 -14.14
C ASN A 381 -5.63 -10.03 -14.46
N PHE A 382 -5.30 -8.81 -14.02
CA PHE A 382 -3.96 -8.27 -14.20
C PHE A 382 -2.92 -9.10 -13.44
N CYS A 383 -3.17 -9.40 -12.16
CA CYS A 383 -2.27 -10.23 -11.36
C CYS A 383 -2.05 -11.61 -12.00
N THR A 384 -3.13 -12.24 -12.47
CA THR A 384 -3.07 -13.53 -13.17
C THR A 384 -2.22 -13.45 -14.44
N LYS A 385 -2.42 -12.41 -15.26
CA LYS A 385 -1.64 -12.21 -16.49
C LYS A 385 -0.15 -12.00 -16.21
N CYS A 386 0.22 -11.33 -15.13
CA CYS A 386 1.64 -11.12 -14.80
C CYS A 386 2.39 -12.44 -14.66
N VAL A 387 1.73 -13.47 -14.14
CA VAL A 387 2.32 -14.79 -13.89
C VAL A 387 2.11 -15.74 -15.08
N GLU A 388 0.89 -15.81 -15.60
CA GLU A 388 0.50 -16.85 -16.56
C GLU A 388 0.71 -16.44 -18.02
N ASN A 389 0.66 -15.15 -18.35
CA ASN A 389 0.83 -14.65 -19.71
C ASN A 389 1.36 -13.20 -19.75
N PRO A 390 2.57 -12.93 -19.23
CA PRO A 390 3.07 -11.57 -19.04
C PRO A 390 3.19 -10.79 -20.35
N ARG A 391 3.49 -11.47 -21.46
CA ARG A 391 3.60 -10.87 -22.80
C ARG A 391 2.27 -10.32 -23.34
N SER A 392 1.13 -10.69 -22.73
CA SER A 392 -0.19 -10.17 -23.12
C SER A 392 -0.55 -8.83 -22.47
N ILE A 393 0.27 -8.35 -21.54
CA ILE A 393 0.02 -7.10 -20.84
C ILE A 393 0.51 -5.95 -21.73
N ASN A 394 -0.44 -5.16 -22.21
CA ASN A 394 -0.16 -3.95 -22.97
C ASN A 394 -0.54 -2.72 -22.13
N THR A 395 0.11 -1.61 -22.45
CA THR A 395 -0.23 -0.31 -21.89
C THR A 395 -1.64 0.11 -22.32
N ARG A 396 -2.44 0.63 -21.39
CA ARG A 396 -3.76 1.21 -21.67
C ARG A 396 -4.18 2.15 -20.55
N SER A 397 -4.98 3.16 -20.88
CA SER A 397 -5.69 3.96 -19.88
C SER A 397 -7.18 4.02 -20.22
N VAL A 398 -8.03 3.92 -19.20
CA VAL A 398 -9.48 3.94 -19.36
C VAL A 398 -10.14 4.77 -18.26
N LYS A 399 -11.26 5.41 -18.60
CA LYS A 399 -12.19 6.04 -17.66
C LYS A 399 -13.54 5.32 -17.73
N TYR A 400 -14.05 4.89 -16.60
CA TYR A 400 -15.39 4.32 -16.45
C TYR A 400 -16.37 5.45 -16.10
N GLU A 401 -17.33 5.71 -16.98
CA GLU A 401 -18.32 6.79 -16.78
C GLU A 401 -19.57 6.30 -16.02
N ILE A 402 -20.09 7.16 -15.14
CA ILE A 402 -21.29 6.84 -14.34
C ILE A 402 -22.52 6.64 -15.24
N SER A 403 -22.64 7.44 -16.29
CA SER A 403 -23.84 7.51 -17.15
C SER A 403 -23.95 6.35 -18.15
N GLY A 404 -22.83 5.74 -18.56
CA GLY A 404 -22.80 4.79 -19.69
C GLY A 404 -22.58 3.33 -19.33
N LYS A 405 -22.01 3.01 -18.15
CA LYS A 405 -21.37 1.70 -17.90
C LYS A 405 -20.33 1.32 -18.98
N GLU A 406 -19.80 2.32 -19.68
CA GLU A 406 -18.86 2.16 -20.78
C GLU A 406 -17.47 2.65 -20.34
N PHE A 407 -16.44 2.00 -20.88
CA PHE A 407 -15.08 2.48 -20.77
C PHE A 407 -14.75 3.38 -21.95
N ARG A 408 -14.28 4.59 -21.66
CA ARG A 408 -13.64 5.45 -22.66
C ARG A 408 -12.13 5.33 -22.55
N GLY A 409 -11.47 5.16 -23.70
CA GLY A 409 -10.02 5.21 -23.76
C GLY A 409 -9.51 6.58 -23.34
N LYS A 410 -8.44 6.59 -22.54
CA LYS A 410 -7.66 7.79 -22.20
C LYS A 410 -6.28 7.67 -22.82
N ASP A 411 -5.72 8.80 -23.23
CA ASP A 411 -4.34 8.85 -23.68
C ASP A 411 -3.39 8.70 -22.49
N ILE A 412 -2.65 7.58 -22.44
CA ILE A 412 -1.66 7.33 -21.38
C ILE A 412 -0.51 8.36 -21.42
N GLN A 413 -0.25 8.99 -22.58
CA GLN A 413 0.81 9.99 -22.72
C GLN A 413 0.45 11.31 -22.04
N ARG A 414 -0.85 11.54 -21.80
CA ARG A 414 -1.43 12.77 -21.26
C ARG A 414 -2.47 12.46 -20.18
N LEU A 415 -2.06 11.66 -19.18
CA LEU A 415 -2.88 11.45 -17.98
C LEU A 415 -2.98 12.72 -17.14
N THR A 416 -1.94 13.55 -17.17
CA THR A 416 -1.85 14.82 -16.44
C THR A 416 -0.88 15.77 -17.11
N GLU A 417 -1.15 17.07 -16.99
CA GLU A 417 -0.27 18.16 -17.42
C GLU A 417 0.78 18.52 -16.34
N LEU A 418 0.71 17.88 -15.17
CA LEU A 418 1.67 18.09 -14.08
C LEU A 418 3.03 17.47 -14.44
N ASP A 419 4.00 18.31 -14.72
CA ASP A 419 5.40 17.90 -14.91
C ASP A 419 6.16 17.77 -13.58
N GLU A 420 7.42 17.36 -13.65
CA GLU A 420 8.24 17.09 -12.47
C GLU A 420 8.52 18.35 -11.65
N GLU A 421 8.85 19.46 -12.32
CA GLU A 421 9.14 20.74 -11.67
C GLU A 421 7.90 21.28 -10.95
N THR A 422 6.74 21.22 -11.60
CA THR A 422 5.47 21.64 -11.02
C THR A 422 5.12 20.80 -9.79
N VAL A 423 5.22 19.47 -9.88
CA VAL A 423 4.94 18.57 -8.75
C VAL A 423 5.86 18.89 -7.58
N ARG A 424 7.17 19.01 -7.82
CA ARG A 424 8.16 19.32 -6.77
C ARG A 424 7.88 20.68 -6.12
N GLY A 425 7.60 21.71 -6.91
CA GLY A 425 7.29 23.04 -6.40
C GLY A 425 6.02 23.09 -5.55
N LEU A 426 4.97 22.35 -5.94
CA LEU A 426 3.75 22.21 -5.14
C LEU A 426 4.03 21.53 -3.80
N MET A 427 4.79 20.42 -3.82
CA MET A 427 5.11 19.64 -2.63
C MET A 427 6.00 20.41 -1.64
N GLU A 428 7.05 21.08 -2.11
CA GLU A 428 7.90 21.90 -1.23
C GLU A 428 7.12 23.05 -0.59
N LYS A 429 6.30 23.76 -1.37
CA LYS A 429 5.42 24.81 -0.83
C LYS A 429 4.44 24.25 0.20
N LYS A 430 3.91 23.04 -0.02
CA LYS A 430 3.00 22.38 0.93
C LYS A 430 3.74 21.96 2.20
N LYS A 431 4.94 21.39 2.09
CA LYS A 431 5.82 20.99 3.20
C LYS A 431 6.12 22.16 4.15
N GLU A 432 6.33 23.38 3.63
CA GLU A 432 6.52 24.60 4.43
C GLU A 432 5.33 24.92 5.37
N THR A 433 4.13 24.42 5.06
CA THR A 433 2.93 24.63 5.89
C THR A 433 2.82 23.66 7.07
N TYR A 434 3.59 22.56 7.06
CA TYR A 434 3.58 21.58 8.14
C TYR A 434 4.23 22.15 9.40
N LYS A 435 3.68 21.78 10.55
CA LYS A 435 4.18 22.17 11.87
C LYS A 435 4.25 20.93 12.75
N VAL A 436 5.23 20.90 13.65
CA VAL A 436 5.29 19.86 14.67
C VAL A 436 4.02 19.93 15.53
N TRP A 437 3.28 18.83 15.61
CA TRP A 437 2.05 18.77 16.39
C TRP A 437 2.38 18.33 17.82
N THR A 438 2.20 19.24 18.77
CA THR A 438 2.57 19.04 20.19
C THR A 438 1.40 18.62 21.06
N GLY A 439 0.28 18.19 20.47
CA GLY A 439 -0.97 17.96 21.19
C GLY A 439 -1.86 19.21 21.25
N LYS A 440 -3.07 19.03 21.78
CA LYS A 440 -4.04 20.12 22.00
C LYS A 440 -3.37 21.26 22.78
N GLN A 441 -3.26 22.43 22.17
CA GLN A 441 -2.88 23.64 22.88
C GLN A 441 -4.07 24.10 23.73
N ASP A 442 -3.90 24.14 25.04
CA ASP A 442 -4.88 24.83 25.89
C ASP A 442 -4.86 26.30 25.51
N SER A 443 -5.99 26.82 25.05
CA SER A 443 -6.24 28.24 24.80
C SER A 443 -6.35 29.02 26.12
N LYS A 444 -5.34 28.90 26.97
CA LYS A 444 -5.08 29.70 28.18
C LYS A 444 -3.57 29.97 28.31
N ALA A 445 -3.00 30.60 27.29
CA ALA A 445 -1.69 31.25 27.40
C ALA A 445 -1.59 32.39 26.36
N SER A 446 -2.53 33.32 26.42
CA SER A 446 -2.36 34.63 25.79
C SER A 446 -3.12 35.67 26.63
N LEU A 447 -2.33 36.26 27.54
CA LEU A 447 -2.50 37.47 28.35
C LEU A 447 -3.62 37.50 29.40
#